data_AF-A0A5E4KV38-F1
#
_entry.id   AF-A0A5E4KV38-F1
#
_cell.length_a   1.000
_cell.length_b   1.000
_cell.length_c   1.000
_cell.angle_alpha   90.00
_cell.angle_beta   90.00
_cell.angle_gamma   90.00
#
_symmetry.space_group_name_H-M   'P 1'
#
loop_
_entity.id
_entity.type
_entity.pdbx_description
1 polymer ?
#
loop_
_entity_poly.entity_id
_entity_poly.type
_entity_poly.pdbx_seq_one_letter_code
_entity_poly.pdbx_strand_id
1 'polypeptide(L)' 'MMSIKELEEEIIEIEKVKEHCKPGSIEWNNIDAIITDKKRRLSRLKTQGDSEEDDIFGGCGGDCGSCGGGR' A
#
# COMPACT_ATOMS: atom_id res chain seq x y z
N MET A 1 9.87 -16.35 4.22
CA MET A 1 8.81 -15.34 4.04
C MET A 1 9.14 -14.24 5.04
N MET A 2 9.31 -12.99 4.62
CA MET A 2 9.51 -11.90 5.59
C MET A 2 8.25 -11.75 6.45
N SER A 3 8.42 -11.50 7.73
CA SER A 3 7.33 -11.19 8.64
C SER A 3 6.81 -9.77 8.42
N ILE A 4 5.59 -9.50 8.90
CA ILE A 4 4.98 -8.16 8.87
C ILE A 4 5.90 -7.14 9.55
N LYS A 5 6.48 -7.49 10.72
CA LYS A 5 7.37 -6.61 11.49
C LYS A 5 8.66 -6.29 10.73
N GLU A 6 9.31 -7.29 10.14
CA GLU A 6 10.53 -7.07 9.34
C GLU A 6 10.24 -6.15 8.14
N LEU A 7 9.07 -6.31 7.49
CA LEU A 7 8.69 -5.45 6.37
C LEU A 7 8.37 -4.01 6.81
N GLU A 8 7.78 -3.82 7.99
CA GLU A 8 7.56 -2.50 8.60
C GLU A 8 8.87 -1.80 8.92
N GLU A 9 9.81 -2.51 9.56
CA GLU A 9 11.14 -1.99 9.88
C GLU A 9 11.91 -1.60 8.61
N GLU A 10 11.88 -2.43 7.57
CA GLU A 10 12.54 -2.14 6.29
C GLU A 10 11.94 -0.89 5.61
N ILE A 11 10.62 -0.71 5.66
CA ILE A 11 9.97 0.51 5.15
C ILE A 11 10.49 1.75 5.89
N ILE A 12 10.59 1.68 7.23
CA ILE A 12 11.08 2.79 8.06
C ILE A 12 12.53 3.13 7.72
N GLU A 13 13.39 2.13 7.55
CA GLU A 13 14.80 2.35 7.17
C GLU A 13 14.93 3.00 5.80
N ILE A 14 14.14 2.58 4.82
CA ILE A 14 14.13 3.16 3.48
C ILE A 14 13.57 4.59 3.52
N GLU A 15 12.55 4.87 4.33
CA GLU A 15 12.02 6.23 4.53
C GLU A 15 13.10 7.17 5.09
N LYS A 16 13.94 6.73 6.04
CA LYS A 16 15.09 7.51 6.52
C LYS A 16 16.09 7.83 5.40
N VAL A 17 16.38 6.86 4.53
CA VAL A 17 17.24 7.10 3.36
C VAL A 17 16.62 8.15 2.43
N LYS A 18 15.29 8.09 2.22
CA LYS A 18 14.55 9.04 1.39
C LYS A 18 14.66 10.48 1.90
N GLU A 19 14.72 10.70 3.21
CA GLU A 19 14.88 12.04 3.81
C GLU A 19 16.18 12.74 3.37
N HIS A 20 17.21 11.97 3.01
CA HIS A 20 18.46 12.50 2.50
C HIS A 20 18.45 12.74 0.97
N CYS A 21 17.39 12.35 0.27
CA CYS A 21 17.25 12.56 -1.16
C CYS A 21 16.51 13.86 -1.47
N LYS A 22 16.94 14.54 -2.55
CA LYS A 22 16.27 15.76 -3.00
C LYS A 22 14.87 15.41 -3.55
N PRO A 23 13.79 16.03 -3.04
CA PRO A 23 12.45 15.80 -3.57
C PRO A 23 12.38 16.03 -5.09
N GLY A 24 11.74 15.09 -5.80
CA GLY A 24 11.62 15.12 -7.26
C GLY A 24 12.87 14.70 -8.03
N SER A 25 13.97 14.33 -7.35
CA SER A 25 15.11 13.68 -8.02
C SER A 25 14.76 12.26 -8.44
N ILE A 26 15.57 11.70 -9.35
CA ILE A 26 15.41 10.31 -9.82
C ILE A 26 15.54 9.35 -8.64
N GLU A 27 16.51 9.58 -7.75
CA GLU A 27 16.73 8.79 -6.54
C GLU A 27 15.52 8.85 -5.61
N TRP A 28 14.96 10.05 -5.36
CA TRP A 28 13.78 10.21 -4.53
C TRP A 28 12.57 9.46 -5.11
N ASN A 29 12.34 9.57 -6.43
CA ASN A 29 11.23 8.88 -7.11
C ASN A 29 11.41 7.35 -7.09
N ASN A 30 12.63 6.86 -7.27
CA ASN A 30 12.93 5.44 -7.20
C ASN A 30 12.67 4.88 -5.80
N ILE A 31 13.15 5.58 -4.76
CA ILE A 31 12.94 5.20 -3.37
C ILE A 31 11.45 5.26 -3.00
N ASP A 32 10.73 6.28 -3.46
CA ASP A 32 9.29 6.41 -3.26
C ASP A 32 8.50 5.24 -3.87
N ALA A 33 8.86 4.83 -5.09
CA ALA A 33 8.26 3.66 -5.75
C ALA A 33 8.51 2.37 -4.96
N ILE A 34 9.73 2.19 -4.41
CA ILE A 34 10.08 1.02 -3.58
C ILE A 34 9.25 1.01 -2.29
N ILE A 35 9.15 2.14 -1.59
CA ILE A 35 8.33 2.26 -0.37
C ILE A 35 6.87 1.94 -0.68
N THR A 36 6.35 2.44 -1.79
CA THR A 36 4.96 2.20 -2.22
C THR A 36 4.68 0.73 -2.48
N ASP A 37 5.57 0.02 -3.19
CA ASP A 37 5.45 -1.42 -3.39
C ASP A 37 5.45 -2.20 -2.07
N LYS A 38 6.38 -1.87 -1.16
CA LYS A 38 6.47 -2.52 0.15
C LYS A 38 5.23 -2.27 1.00
N LYS A 39 4.72 -1.03 1.05
CA LYS A 39 3.47 -0.70 1.75
C LYS A 39 2.28 -1.49 1.17
N ARG A 40 2.25 -1.71 -0.14
CA ARG A 40 1.22 -2.54 -0.79
C ARG A 40 1.33 -4.02 -0.38
N ARG A 41 2.55 -4.56 -0.31
CA ARG A 41 2.79 -5.94 0.16
C ARG A 41 2.42 -6.09 1.64
N LEU A 42 2.77 -5.10 2.46
CA LEU A 42 2.42 -5.05 3.88
C LEU A 42 0.90 -5.05 4.08
N SER A 43 0.17 -4.22 3.34
CA SER A 43 -1.29 -4.21 3.37
C SER A 43 -1.88 -5.58 3.02
N ARG A 44 -1.38 -6.25 1.97
CA ARG A 44 -1.84 -7.61 1.62
C ARG A 44 -1.57 -8.64 2.72
N LEU A 45 -0.41 -8.58 3.37
CA LEU A 45 -0.06 -9.49 4.46
C LEU A 45 -0.94 -9.26 5.70
N LYS A 46 -1.23 -7.99 6.03
CA LYS A 46 -2.15 -7.65 7.12
C LYS A 46 -3.56 -8.16 6.81
N THR A 47 -4.10 -7.90 5.62
CA THR A 47 -5.42 -8.40 5.22
C THR A 47 -5.50 -9.92 5.15
N GLN A 48 -4.42 -10.63 4.79
CA GLN A 48 -4.40 -12.10 4.82
C GLN A 48 -4.35 -12.68 6.24
N GLY A 49 -3.80 -11.94 7.22
CA GLY A 49 -3.83 -12.32 8.64
C GLY A 49 -5.13 -11.96 9.36
N ASP A 50 -5.91 -11.05 8.79
CA ASP A 50 -7.15 -10.47 9.33
C ASP A 50 -8.39 -11.01 8.58
N SER A 51 -8.27 -12.19 7.95
CA SER A 51 -9.31 -12.75 7.09
C SER A 51 -10.44 -13.46 7.87
N GLU A 52 -10.69 -13.03 9.10
CA GLU A 52 -11.90 -13.29 9.87
C GLU A 52 -12.34 -11.93 10.43
N GLU A 53 -13.43 -11.39 9.87
CA GLU A 53 -14.25 -10.28 10.40
C GLU A 53 -13.89 -8.83 9.98
N ASP A 54 -14.57 -8.39 8.91
CA ASP A 54 -15.24 -7.10 8.73
C ASP A 54 -14.46 -5.76 8.50
N ASP A 55 -14.79 -5.20 7.32
CA ASP A 55 -15.28 -3.83 7.10
C ASP A 55 -14.33 -2.64 6.76
N ILE A 56 -14.61 -2.11 5.57
CA ILE A 56 -14.65 -0.67 5.23
C ILE A 56 -13.32 0.07 5.34
N PHE A 57 -12.51 0.00 4.28
CA PHE A 57 -11.67 1.15 3.89
C PHE A 57 -11.83 1.46 2.40
N GLY A 58 -12.84 2.30 2.12
CA GLY A 58 -12.77 3.33 1.09
C GLY A 58 -12.74 2.86 -0.36
N GLY A 59 -13.89 2.41 -0.87
CA GLY A 59 -14.16 2.55 -2.29
C GLY A 59 -14.10 4.02 -2.69
N CYS A 60 -13.25 4.36 -3.65
CA CYS A 60 -13.40 5.57 -4.46
C CYS A 60 -12.82 5.33 -5.85
N GLY A 61 -13.69 5.28 -6.86
CA GLY A 61 -13.25 5.35 -8.25
C GLY A 61 -14.18 4.83 -9.35
N GLY A 62 -15.45 5.26 -9.40
CA GLY A 62 -16.14 5.49 -10.68
C GLY A 62 -16.98 4.35 -11.28
N ASP A 63 -18.25 4.68 -11.54
CA ASP A 63 -19.23 3.99 -12.40
C ASP A 63 -19.79 2.62 -11.95
N CYS A 64 -20.68 2.64 -10.95
CA CYS A 64 -21.82 1.71 -10.90
C CYS A 64 -23.09 2.40 -11.47
N GLY A 65 -22.98 2.91 -12.70
CA GLY A 65 -24.14 3.29 -13.49
C GLY A 65 -24.88 2.04 -13.96
N SER A 66 -26.08 1.83 -13.39
CA SER A 66 -27.17 0.96 -13.88
C SER A 66 -27.34 -0.37 -13.15
N CYS A 67 -27.98 -0.30 -11.98
CA CYS A 67 -28.89 -1.34 -11.53
C CYS A 67 -30.30 -0.98 -12.02
N GLY A 68 -30.88 -1.82 -12.89
CA GLY A 68 -32.27 -1.72 -13.35
C GLY A 68 -32.42 -2.34 -14.74
N GLY A 69 -33.19 -3.39 -14.99
CA GLY A 69 -34.02 -4.23 -14.15
C GLY A 69 -34.45 -5.43 -15.02
N GLY A 70 -34.75 -6.56 -14.40
CA GLY A 70 -35.31 -7.71 -15.11
C GLY A 70 -36.74 -7.44 -15.56
N ARG A 71 -36.98 -7.53 -16.87
CA ARG A 71 -38.07 -8.24 -17.55
C ARG A 71 -37.96 -8.05 -19.06
#